data_AF-A0A9N9LRE0-F1
#
_entry.id   AF-A0A9N9LRE0-F1
#
_cell.length_a   1.000
_cell.length_b   1.000
_cell.length_c   1.000
_cell.angle_alpha   90.00
_cell.angle_beta   90.00
_cell.angle_gamma   90.00
#
_symmetry.space_group_name_H-M   'P 1'
#
loop_
_entity.id
_entity.type
_entity.pdbx_description
1 polymer ?
#
loop_
_entity_poly.entity_id
_entity_poly.type
_entity_poly.pdbx_seq_one_letter_code
_entity_poly.pdbx_strand_id
1 'polypeptide(L)'
;MSSLPLNNPSALRSSISKSPSTSPIEAPSSNGPLDASKDARQIVRLAQCPQCSYPLREPVTLPCGNSLCKKCLPESHLRPNISYPATANRLQGFRCPFTSCRQDHAVGDCSVDVTLNKVLGIVKEELDGYKNSAEASEGLLQLQERDRWAIAGVASLRDEETRTRVLSGGRLCAAYAMAEMGELAYDFEVIFTPISSTTGDIESLDGSLLETLKDATRAELDCQVCYSLFLDPLTTACGHTFCRNCIHRILDHSDLCPICRRTLTIPPTISAKQAPSNQLIVKLLSGLCPEALAARAEAAKIEESNGVGELDTPLFVCTLSFPTMPTFLHIFEPRYRLMIRRAIESGNRKFGMILHNPTREVQGELGAVGFYSYGVMLHIVNMHLMPDGRSLIETIGVSRFRILKHGVLDGYMVGKVERVDDISIAEEEALEVSETSDAFSDRHFSAQDHFGAPPHHGQPPSPVLQLDTMSTQDLMEFCAAFITRMREQSAPWLHSRVYAAYGECPNDPALFPWWFASVLPTSETEKYKLLAMTSVLERLKMCAGWIAQLESRRWYDNFLCYAY
;
A
#
# COMPACT_ATOMS: atom_id res chain seq x y z
N MET A 1 -56.70 -33.94 12.55
CA MET A 1 -58.07 -33.43 12.33
C MET A 1 -58.11 -32.10 13.05
N SER A 2 -58.12 -30.92 12.43
CA SER A 2 -59.05 -30.37 11.42
C SER A 2 -58.45 -29.03 10.92
N SER A 3 -58.15 -28.84 9.63
CA SER A 3 -58.90 -28.04 8.63
C SER A 3 -59.13 -26.53 8.93
N LEU A 4 -58.32 -25.66 8.27
CA LEU A 4 -58.54 -24.35 7.57
C LEU A 4 -59.67 -23.37 8.00
N PRO A 5 -59.75 -22.06 7.58
CA PRO A 5 -58.85 -21.17 6.77
C PRO A 5 -58.73 -19.70 7.31
N LEU A 6 -58.01 -18.79 6.61
CA LEU A 6 -58.45 -17.43 6.22
C LEU A 6 -57.38 -16.61 5.42
N ASN A 7 -57.77 -16.24 4.20
CA ASN A 7 -57.34 -15.14 3.29
C ASN A 7 -56.92 -13.81 3.97
N ASN A 8 -56.21 -12.79 3.44
CA ASN A 8 -55.54 -12.32 2.18
C ASN A 8 -54.78 -10.99 2.60
N PRO A 9 -54.15 -10.13 1.74
CA PRO A 9 -53.67 -10.27 0.37
C PRO A 9 -52.18 -9.81 0.18
N SER A 10 -51.52 -10.37 -0.83
CA SER A 10 -50.21 -9.98 -1.32
C SER A 10 -50.26 -8.72 -2.19
N ALA A 11 -49.51 -7.68 -1.83
CA ALA A 11 -49.18 -6.56 -2.71
C ALA A 11 -48.13 -7.01 -3.73
N LEU A 12 -48.50 -6.98 -5.01
CA LEU A 12 -47.60 -7.15 -6.16
C LEU A 12 -46.56 -6.02 -6.16
N ARG A 13 -45.36 -6.30 -5.64
CA ARG A 13 -44.15 -5.58 -6.04
C ARG A 13 -43.50 -6.36 -7.17
N SER A 14 -43.51 -5.78 -8.37
CA SER A 14 -42.79 -6.26 -9.54
C SER A 14 -41.29 -6.34 -9.24
N SER A 15 -40.82 -7.55 -8.94
CA SER A 15 -39.41 -7.90 -8.89
C SER A 15 -38.85 -7.93 -10.32
N ILE A 16 -38.34 -6.80 -10.79
CA ILE A 16 -37.47 -6.76 -11.96
C ILE A 16 -36.11 -7.28 -11.49
N SER A 17 -35.88 -8.57 -11.73
CA SER A 17 -34.57 -9.19 -11.66
C SER A 17 -33.66 -8.55 -12.72
N LYS A 18 -32.78 -7.63 -12.32
CA LYS A 18 -31.65 -7.22 -13.17
C LYS A 18 -30.65 -8.37 -13.18
N SER A 19 -30.53 -9.04 -14.33
CA SER A 19 -29.42 -9.95 -14.61
C SER A 19 -28.11 -9.15 -14.69
N PRO A 20 -26.98 -9.71 -14.23
CA PRO A 20 -25.67 -9.09 -14.43
C PRO A 20 -25.20 -9.44 -15.84
N SER A 21 -25.32 -8.52 -16.80
CA SER A 21 -24.77 -8.75 -18.13
C SER A 21 -23.97 -7.57 -18.67
N THR A 22 -22.82 -7.97 -19.22
CA THR A 22 -21.88 -7.27 -20.10
C THR A 22 -20.84 -6.35 -19.46
N SER A 23 -19.61 -6.73 -19.77
CA SER A 23 -18.32 -6.15 -19.43
C SER A 23 -18.20 -4.64 -19.70
N PRO A 24 -17.62 -3.85 -18.78
CA PRO A 24 -17.20 -2.50 -19.09
C PRO A 24 -15.97 -2.55 -19.99
N ILE A 25 -16.14 -2.09 -21.23
CA ILE A 25 -15.01 -1.73 -22.11
C ILE A 25 -14.61 -0.32 -21.70
N GLU A 26 -13.40 -0.18 -21.16
CA GLU A 26 -12.85 1.07 -20.64
C GLU A 26 -12.92 2.19 -21.69
N ALA A 27 -13.36 3.38 -21.24
CA ALA A 27 -13.37 4.58 -22.06
C ALA A 27 -11.95 5.10 -22.33
N PRO A 28 -11.70 5.71 -23.50
CA PRO A 28 -10.44 6.39 -23.75
C PRO A 28 -10.30 7.52 -22.72
N SER A 29 -9.40 7.32 -21.77
CA SER A 29 -9.05 8.31 -20.76
C SER A 29 -8.21 9.40 -21.42
N SER A 30 -8.83 10.51 -21.82
CA SER A 30 -8.08 11.74 -22.05
C SER A 30 -7.59 12.24 -20.69
N ASN A 31 -6.36 11.86 -20.32
CA ASN A 31 -5.67 12.39 -19.12
C ASN A 31 -5.19 13.85 -19.35
N GLY A 32 -6.03 14.68 -19.95
CA GLY A 32 -5.72 16.04 -20.38
C GLY A 32 -6.63 17.09 -19.73
N PRO A 33 -6.38 18.39 -20.01
CA PRO A 33 -7.27 19.47 -19.58
C PRO A 33 -8.70 19.19 -20.04
N LEU A 34 -9.67 19.36 -19.13
CA LEU A 34 -11.09 19.19 -19.45
C LEU A 34 -11.72 20.56 -19.73
N ASP A 35 -12.43 20.65 -20.86
CA ASP A 35 -13.24 21.81 -21.22
C ASP A 35 -14.67 21.65 -20.68
N ALA A 36 -15.20 22.69 -20.05
CA ALA A 36 -16.50 22.64 -19.36
C ALA A 36 -17.65 22.15 -20.26
N SER A 37 -17.66 22.57 -21.52
CA SER A 37 -18.79 22.34 -22.43
C SER A 37 -18.59 21.14 -23.33
N LYS A 38 -17.36 20.89 -23.79
CA LYS A 38 -17.02 19.76 -24.67
C LYS A 38 -16.87 18.47 -23.89
N ASP A 39 -16.32 18.54 -22.68
CA ASP A 39 -16.04 17.39 -21.84
C ASP A 39 -17.03 17.26 -20.67
N ALA A 40 -18.20 17.91 -20.78
CA ALA A 40 -19.21 17.93 -19.72
C ALA A 40 -19.54 16.53 -19.17
N ARG A 41 -19.64 15.54 -20.07
CA ARG A 41 -19.91 14.16 -19.67
C ARG A 41 -18.74 13.53 -18.91
N GLN A 42 -17.51 13.74 -19.36
CA GLN A 42 -16.27 13.27 -18.73
C GLN A 42 -16.12 13.87 -17.34
N ILE A 43 -16.43 15.16 -17.17
CA ILE A 43 -16.44 15.84 -15.87
C ILE A 43 -17.46 15.19 -14.94
N VAL A 44 -18.70 14.94 -15.40
CA VAL A 44 -19.72 14.23 -14.58
C VAL A 44 -19.27 12.81 -14.21
N ARG A 45 -18.53 12.10 -15.07
CA ARG A 45 -17.97 10.77 -14.74
C ARG A 45 -16.98 10.82 -13.57
N LEU A 46 -16.27 11.94 -13.36
CA LEU A 46 -15.39 12.11 -12.19
C LEU A 46 -16.16 12.14 -10.86
N ALA A 47 -17.47 12.42 -10.90
CA ALA A 47 -18.33 12.39 -9.73
C ALA A 47 -19.25 11.14 -9.68
N GLN A 48 -19.20 10.25 -10.68
CA GLN A 48 -20.15 9.16 -10.85
C GLN A 48 -19.52 7.80 -10.52
N CYS A 49 -20.28 6.94 -9.84
CA CYS A 49 -19.86 5.59 -9.52
C CYS A 49 -19.94 4.68 -10.75
N PRO A 50 -18.85 3.96 -11.12
CA PRO A 50 -18.87 3.06 -12.27
C PRO A 50 -19.75 1.82 -12.08
N GLN A 51 -20.14 1.49 -10.83
CA GLN A 51 -20.95 0.32 -10.53
C GLN A 51 -22.44 0.63 -10.50
N CYS A 52 -22.87 1.64 -9.73
CA CYS A 52 -24.29 1.98 -9.63
C CYS A 52 -24.74 3.09 -10.60
N SER A 53 -23.82 3.76 -11.29
CA SER A 53 -24.10 4.92 -12.16
C SER A 53 -24.72 6.15 -11.47
N TYR A 54 -24.89 6.15 -10.15
CA TYR A 54 -25.26 7.37 -9.41
C TYR A 54 -24.00 8.17 -9.06
N PRO A 55 -24.12 9.46 -8.72
CA PRO A 55 -23.05 10.18 -8.07
C PRO A 55 -22.50 9.40 -6.87
N LEU A 56 -21.18 9.41 -6.71
CA LEU A 56 -20.47 8.68 -5.67
C LEU A 56 -20.98 9.12 -4.28
N ARG A 57 -21.36 8.14 -3.45
CA ARG A 57 -21.81 8.33 -2.06
C ARG A 57 -20.99 7.44 -1.16
N GLU A 58 -20.40 8.04 -0.12
CA GLU A 58 -19.41 7.37 0.73
C GLU A 58 -18.38 6.62 -0.14
N PRO A 59 -17.64 7.33 -1.00
CA PRO A 59 -16.67 6.71 -1.89
C PRO A 59 -15.65 5.92 -1.08
N VAL A 60 -15.28 4.75 -1.59
CA VAL A 60 -14.22 3.90 -1.05
C VAL A 60 -13.19 3.75 -2.16
N THR A 61 -11.95 4.11 -1.87
CA THR A 61 -10.81 3.84 -2.75
C THR A 61 -10.24 2.48 -2.41
N LEU A 62 -10.25 1.59 -3.40
CA LEU A 62 -9.77 0.22 -3.27
C LEU A 62 -8.24 0.17 -3.27
N PRO A 63 -7.62 -0.92 -2.77
CA PRO A 63 -6.17 -1.12 -2.86
C PRO A 63 -5.60 -1.05 -4.28
N CYS A 64 -6.43 -1.24 -5.31
CA CYS A 64 -6.03 -1.08 -6.71
C CYS A 64 -6.03 0.38 -7.22
N GLY A 65 -6.41 1.35 -6.38
CA GLY A 65 -6.50 2.77 -6.70
C GLY A 65 -7.82 3.23 -7.33
N ASN A 66 -8.69 2.30 -7.73
CA ASN A 66 -10.03 2.63 -8.24
C ASN A 66 -11.02 2.93 -7.11
N SER A 67 -12.02 3.77 -7.40
CA SER A 67 -13.01 4.19 -6.39
C SER A 67 -14.44 3.85 -6.80
N LEU A 68 -15.26 3.45 -5.83
CA LEU A 68 -16.70 3.18 -5.98
C LEU A 68 -17.45 3.53 -4.69
N CYS A 69 -18.79 3.55 -4.71
CA CYS A 69 -19.57 3.76 -3.48
C CYS A 69 -19.38 2.59 -2.50
N LYS A 70 -19.34 2.85 -1.20
CA LYS A 70 -19.31 1.79 -0.17
C LYS A 70 -20.37 0.71 -0.35
N LYS A 71 -21.60 1.09 -0.71
CA LYS A 71 -22.72 0.16 -0.98
C LYS A 71 -22.58 -0.65 -2.27
N CYS A 72 -21.61 -0.31 -3.12
CA CYS A 72 -21.28 -1.02 -4.35
C CYS A 72 -20.10 -1.99 -4.17
N LEU A 73 -19.57 -2.12 -2.96
CA LEU A 73 -18.64 -3.19 -2.64
C LEU A 73 -19.37 -4.55 -2.84
N PRO A 74 -18.75 -5.51 -3.55
CA PRO A 74 -19.30 -6.85 -3.69
C PRO A 74 -19.49 -7.56 -2.34
N GLU A 75 -20.24 -8.65 -2.36
CA GLU A 75 -20.40 -9.51 -1.18
C GLU A 75 -19.03 -10.07 -0.74
N SER A 76 -18.76 -10.01 0.57
CA SER A 76 -17.51 -10.49 1.13
C SER A 76 -17.52 -12.00 1.35
N HIS A 77 -16.34 -12.60 1.28
CA HIS A 77 -16.09 -14.00 1.61
C HIS A 77 -14.91 -14.13 2.56
N LEU A 78 -14.82 -15.28 3.22
CA LEU A 78 -13.69 -15.60 4.08
C LEU A 78 -12.44 -15.87 3.23
N ARG A 79 -11.31 -15.27 3.62
CA ARG A 79 -9.99 -15.53 3.04
C ARG A 79 -9.25 -16.51 3.96
N PRO A 80 -9.21 -17.81 3.64
CA PRO A 80 -8.52 -18.80 4.46
C PRO A 80 -7.00 -18.60 4.40
N ASN A 81 -6.28 -19.16 5.38
CA ASN A 81 -4.81 -19.25 5.37
C ASN A 81 -4.08 -17.90 5.35
N ILE A 82 -4.68 -16.86 5.94
CA ILE A 82 -4.04 -15.57 6.19
C ILE A 82 -3.89 -15.40 7.70
N SER A 83 -2.65 -15.40 8.19
CA SER A 83 -2.34 -15.21 9.62
C SER A 83 -1.66 -13.88 9.91
N TYR A 84 -1.10 -13.21 8.89
CA TYR A 84 -0.45 -11.92 9.02
C TYR A 84 -0.90 -10.90 7.96
N PRO A 85 -1.18 -9.64 8.35
CA PRO A 85 -1.30 -9.14 9.72
C PRO A 85 -2.52 -9.73 10.46
N ALA A 86 -2.34 -10.11 11.72
CA ALA A 86 -3.35 -10.77 12.55
C ALA A 86 -4.51 -9.84 12.97
N THR A 87 -5.31 -9.40 12.00
CA THR A 87 -6.45 -8.48 12.21
C THR A 87 -7.74 -9.09 11.67
N ALA A 88 -8.80 -9.10 12.48
CA ALA A 88 -10.07 -9.73 12.12
C ALA A 88 -10.69 -9.17 10.82
N ASN A 89 -10.47 -7.88 10.54
CA ASN A 89 -11.01 -7.21 9.35
C ASN A 89 -10.30 -7.61 8.05
N ARG A 90 -9.15 -8.31 8.12
CA ARG A 90 -8.43 -8.83 6.94
C ARG A 90 -8.84 -10.25 6.53
N LEU A 91 -9.53 -10.97 7.40
CA LEU A 91 -10.07 -12.31 7.12
C LEU A 91 -11.27 -12.28 6.15
N GLN A 92 -11.87 -11.12 5.93
CA GLN A 92 -12.94 -10.91 4.95
C GLN A 92 -12.36 -10.22 3.72
N GLY A 93 -12.65 -10.77 2.55
CA GLY A 93 -12.23 -10.24 1.26
C GLY A 93 -13.36 -10.20 0.24
N PHE A 94 -13.11 -9.57 -0.89
CA PHE A 94 -13.99 -9.61 -2.03
C PHE A 94 -13.19 -9.49 -3.32
N ARG A 95 -13.73 -10.07 -4.38
CA ARG A 95 -13.14 -9.94 -5.71
C ARG A 95 -13.43 -8.55 -6.28
N CYS A 96 -12.38 -7.84 -6.65
CA CYS A 96 -12.47 -6.49 -7.21
C CYS A 96 -13.37 -6.47 -8.47
N PRO A 97 -14.38 -5.59 -8.54
CA PRO A 97 -15.31 -5.54 -9.68
C PRO A 97 -14.72 -4.88 -10.92
N PHE A 98 -13.57 -4.22 -10.80
CA PHE A 98 -12.88 -3.57 -11.92
C PHE A 98 -12.13 -4.59 -12.78
N THR A 99 -12.39 -4.56 -14.08
CA THR A 99 -11.80 -5.50 -15.06
C THR A 99 -10.29 -5.38 -15.18
N SER A 100 -9.73 -4.18 -14.96
CA SER A 100 -8.28 -3.91 -14.93
C SER A 100 -7.58 -4.46 -13.69
N CYS A 101 -8.31 -4.85 -12.63
CA CYS A 101 -7.73 -5.41 -11.41
C CYS A 101 -8.08 -6.89 -11.21
N ARG A 102 -9.36 -7.22 -10.99
CA ARG A 102 -9.89 -8.56 -10.69
C ARG A 102 -9.22 -9.34 -9.54
N GLN A 103 -8.33 -8.70 -8.78
CA GLN A 103 -7.67 -9.27 -7.60
C GLN A 103 -8.63 -9.34 -6.42
N ASP A 104 -8.27 -10.15 -5.42
CA ASP A 104 -8.96 -10.18 -4.14
C ASP A 104 -8.48 -9.03 -3.24
N HIS A 105 -9.41 -8.34 -2.59
CA HIS A 105 -9.10 -7.21 -1.70
C HIS A 105 -9.64 -7.47 -0.30
N ALA A 106 -8.82 -7.19 0.72
CA ALA A 106 -9.25 -7.21 2.11
C ALA A 106 -10.28 -6.09 2.37
N VAL A 107 -11.37 -6.43 3.06
CA VAL A 107 -12.38 -5.44 3.49
C VAL A 107 -11.77 -4.43 4.45
N GLY A 108 -10.81 -4.85 5.30
CA GLY A 108 -10.09 -3.98 6.23
C GLY A 108 -9.34 -2.82 5.58
N ASP A 109 -9.02 -2.90 4.29
CA ASP A 109 -8.35 -1.83 3.54
C ASP A 109 -9.32 -0.87 2.85
N CYS A 110 -10.62 -1.16 2.90
CA CYS A 110 -11.66 -0.49 2.12
C CYS A 110 -12.45 0.52 2.97
N SER A 111 -11.73 1.45 3.62
CA SER A 111 -12.36 2.56 4.34
C SER A 111 -12.93 3.63 3.38
N VAL A 112 -13.90 4.40 3.86
CA VAL A 112 -14.40 5.57 3.13
C VAL A 112 -13.25 6.56 2.88
N ASP A 113 -13.07 6.97 1.64
CA ASP A 113 -12.11 7.99 1.25
C ASP A 113 -12.61 9.36 1.71
N VAL A 114 -11.91 9.93 2.69
CA VAL A 114 -12.26 11.19 3.33
C VAL A 114 -12.13 12.35 2.35
N THR A 115 -11.08 12.36 1.51
CA THR A 115 -10.83 13.43 0.53
C THR A 115 -11.91 13.43 -0.54
N LEU A 116 -12.16 12.28 -1.18
CA LEU A 116 -13.20 12.17 -2.20
C LEU A 116 -14.58 12.47 -1.64
N ASN A 117 -14.90 12.00 -0.43
CA ASN A 117 -16.20 12.24 0.18
C ASN A 117 -16.46 13.74 0.40
N LYS A 118 -15.44 14.51 0.80
CA LYS A 118 -15.54 15.96 0.92
C LYS A 118 -15.66 16.66 -0.43
N VAL A 119 -14.78 16.34 -1.38
CA VAL A 119 -14.80 16.93 -2.73
C VAL A 119 -16.16 16.73 -3.38
N LEU A 120 -16.72 15.53 -3.32
CA LEU A 120 -18.02 15.21 -3.91
C LEU A 120 -19.19 15.87 -3.16
N GLY A 121 -19.05 16.08 -1.84
CA GLY A 121 -20.00 16.87 -1.06
C GLY A 121 -20.07 18.32 -1.56
N ILE A 122 -18.91 18.97 -1.70
CA ILE A 122 -18.80 20.34 -2.23
C ILE A 122 -19.36 20.41 -3.65
N VAL A 123 -18.98 19.49 -4.53
CA VAL A 123 -19.50 19.45 -5.92
C VAL A 123 -21.03 19.36 -5.93
N LYS A 124 -21.61 18.52 -5.06
CA LYS A 124 -23.06 18.40 -4.95
C LYS A 124 -23.71 19.69 -4.45
N GLU A 125 -23.15 20.32 -3.41
CA GLU A 125 -23.67 21.57 -2.85
C GLU A 125 -23.67 22.71 -3.88
N GLU A 126 -22.58 22.87 -4.63
CA GLU A 126 -22.46 23.88 -5.70
C GLU A 126 -23.43 23.61 -6.85
N LEU A 127 -23.58 22.35 -7.28
CA LEU A 127 -24.52 21.99 -8.35
C LEU A 127 -25.98 22.16 -7.92
N ASP A 128 -26.32 21.78 -6.69
CA ASP A 128 -27.65 22.01 -6.12
C ASP A 128 -27.93 23.51 -5.97
N GLY A 129 -26.93 24.31 -5.57
CA GLY A 129 -26.99 25.76 -5.53
C GLY A 129 -27.27 26.38 -6.90
N TYR A 130 -26.48 26.00 -7.91
CA TYR A 130 -26.63 26.45 -9.29
C TYR A 130 -28.00 26.07 -9.88
N LYS A 131 -28.44 24.83 -9.69
CA LYS A 131 -29.75 24.35 -10.19
C LYS A 131 -30.93 25.18 -9.69
N ASN A 132 -30.80 25.77 -8.51
CA ASN A 132 -31.82 26.62 -7.89
C ASN A 132 -31.63 28.13 -8.22
N SER A 133 -30.65 28.49 -9.05
CA SER A 133 -30.41 29.88 -9.46
C SER A 133 -31.35 30.33 -10.59
N ALA A 134 -31.50 31.64 -10.73
CA ALA A 134 -32.27 32.23 -11.84
C ALA A 134 -31.62 31.93 -13.20
N GLU A 135 -30.28 31.94 -13.26
CA GLU A 135 -29.48 31.70 -14.48
C GLU A 135 -29.69 30.27 -15.02
N ALA A 136 -29.82 29.29 -14.13
CA ALA A 136 -30.10 27.91 -14.54
C ALA A 136 -31.47 27.76 -15.22
N SER A 137 -32.43 28.64 -14.94
CA SER A 137 -33.77 28.60 -15.54
C SER A 137 -33.81 29.13 -16.98
N GLU A 138 -32.75 29.81 -17.44
CA GLU A 138 -32.70 30.44 -18.77
C GLU A 138 -32.31 29.47 -19.89
N GLY A 139 -31.51 28.44 -19.57
CA GLY A 139 -31.10 27.41 -20.51
C GLY A 139 -31.97 26.15 -20.41
N LEU A 140 -32.70 25.79 -21.46
CA LEU A 140 -33.35 24.47 -21.58
C LEU A 140 -32.59 23.60 -22.56
N LEU A 141 -32.15 22.43 -22.09
CA LEU A 141 -31.46 21.42 -22.87
C LEU A 141 -32.34 20.18 -22.99
N GLN A 142 -32.44 19.63 -24.20
CA GLN A 142 -32.87 18.27 -24.41
C GLN A 142 -31.64 17.36 -24.37
N LEU A 143 -31.67 16.36 -23.50
CA LEU A 143 -30.62 15.39 -23.29
C LEU A 143 -31.12 14.05 -23.80
N GLN A 144 -30.34 13.43 -24.68
CA GLN A 144 -30.59 12.08 -25.16
C GLN A 144 -29.42 11.19 -24.76
N GLU A 145 -29.69 10.19 -23.92
CA GLU A 145 -28.72 9.16 -23.57
C GLU A 145 -28.40 8.33 -24.83
N ARG A 146 -27.12 8.08 -25.10
CA ARG A 146 -26.69 7.20 -26.17
C ARG A 146 -25.59 6.25 -25.74
N ASP A 147 -25.75 5.01 -26.15
CA ASP A 147 -24.71 4.00 -26.10
C ASP A 147 -23.54 4.40 -27.03
N ARG A 148 -22.31 4.15 -26.60
CA ARG A 148 -21.09 4.53 -27.32
C ARG A 148 -20.99 3.87 -28.69
N TRP A 149 -21.46 2.63 -28.84
CA TRP A 149 -21.46 1.96 -30.15
C TRP A 149 -22.37 2.67 -31.16
N ALA A 150 -23.50 3.23 -30.71
CA ALA A 150 -24.41 3.98 -31.54
C ALA A 150 -23.80 5.30 -32.03
N ILE A 151 -22.90 5.92 -31.26
CA ILE A 151 -22.15 7.12 -31.65
C ILE A 151 -21.11 6.81 -32.74
N ALA A 152 -20.53 5.60 -32.71
CA ALA A 152 -19.60 5.11 -33.73
C ALA A 152 -20.29 4.57 -35.00
N GLY A 153 -21.62 4.74 -35.13
CA GLY A 153 -22.38 4.27 -36.29
C GLY A 153 -22.62 2.75 -36.31
N VAL A 154 -22.40 2.06 -35.18
CA VAL A 154 -22.64 0.62 -35.02
C VAL A 154 -23.96 0.42 -34.30
N ALA A 155 -24.88 -0.37 -34.86
CA ALA A 155 -26.16 -0.66 -34.22
C ALA A 155 -25.93 -1.37 -32.87
N SER A 156 -26.41 -0.77 -31.77
CA SER A 156 -26.37 -1.41 -30.46
C SER A 156 -27.29 -2.63 -30.46
N LEU A 157 -26.84 -3.74 -29.89
CA LEU A 157 -27.65 -4.96 -29.71
C LEU A 157 -28.67 -4.83 -28.57
N ARG A 158 -28.68 -3.70 -27.85
CA ARG A 158 -29.64 -3.40 -26.79
C ARG A 158 -30.82 -2.65 -27.37
N ASP A 159 -31.97 -3.30 -27.39
CA ASP A 159 -33.28 -2.76 -27.79
C ASP A 159 -33.86 -1.86 -26.67
N GLU A 160 -33.04 -1.00 -26.06
CA GLU A 160 -33.47 -0.09 -24.98
C GLU A 160 -33.94 1.24 -25.57
N GLU A 161 -35.17 1.65 -25.24
CA GLU A 161 -35.74 2.95 -25.60
C GLU A 161 -34.78 4.08 -25.18
N THR A 162 -34.25 4.83 -26.14
CA THR A 162 -33.39 6.01 -25.89
C THR A 162 -34.09 6.99 -24.97
N ARG A 163 -33.60 7.11 -23.73
CA ARG A 163 -34.15 8.02 -22.73
C ARG A 163 -33.86 9.46 -23.14
N THR A 164 -34.93 10.25 -23.19
CA THR A 164 -34.87 11.65 -23.54
C THR A 164 -35.45 12.47 -22.40
N ARG A 165 -34.73 13.52 -21.98
CA ARG A 165 -35.15 14.44 -20.93
C ARG A 165 -34.97 15.88 -21.35
N VAL A 166 -35.81 16.77 -20.83
CA VAL A 166 -35.59 18.21 -20.92
C VAL A 166 -35.24 18.69 -19.52
N LEU A 167 -34.06 19.30 -19.38
CA LEU A 167 -33.55 19.82 -18.12
C LEU A 167 -33.07 21.25 -18.29
N SER A 168 -33.13 22.00 -17.19
CA SER A 168 -32.66 23.37 -17.12
C SER A 168 -31.16 23.43 -16.79
N GLY A 169 -30.50 24.50 -17.23
CA GLY A 169 -29.09 24.80 -16.98
C GLY A 169 -28.15 24.42 -18.12
N GLY A 170 -26.85 24.47 -17.82
CA GLY A 170 -25.79 24.06 -18.73
C GLY A 170 -25.66 22.54 -18.87
N ARG A 171 -24.80 22.07 -19.80
CA ARG A 171 -24.57 20.64 -20.06
C ARG A 171 -24.07 19.89 -18.83
N LEU A 172 -23.21 20.52 -18.02
CA LEU A 172 -22.66 19.93 -16.81
C LEU A 172 -23.74 19.62 -15.78
N CYS A 173 -24.50 20.64 -15.39
CA CYS A 173 -25.59 20.51 -14.41
C CYS A 173 -26.66 19.53 -14.89
N ALA A 174 -27.06 19.63 -16.16
CA ALA A 174 -28.09 18.76 -16.70
C ALA A 174 -27.66 17.29 -16.76
N ALA A 175 -26.41 17.00 -17.18
CA ALA A 175 -25.89 15.64 -17.19
C ALA A 175 -25.72 15.07 -15.77
N TYR A 176 -25.27 15.88 -14.81
CA TYR A 176 -25.20 15.47 -13.40
C TYR A 176 -26.58 15.13 -12.84
N ALA A 177 -27.59 15.97 -13.12
CA ALA A 177 -28.96 15.73 -12.70
C ALA A 177 -29.54 14.43 -13.30
N MET A 178 -29.23 14.09 -14.56
CA MET A 178 -29.62 12.79 -15.12
C MET A 178 -28.97 11.62 -14.36
N ALA A 179 -27.70 11.74 -13.96
CA ALA A 179 -27.03 10.73 -13.16
C ALA A 179 -27.66 10.60 -11.76
N GLU A 180 -28.04 11.71 -11.11
CA GLU A 180 -28.76 11.69 -9.83
C GLU A 180 -30.11 10.97 -9.91
N MET A 181 -30.83 11.12 -11.02
CA MET A 181 -32.10 10.43 -11.26
C MET A 181 -31.92 8.94 -11.60
N GLY A 182 -30.69 8.46 -11.78
CA GLY A 182 -30.41 7.10 -12.24
C GLY A 182 -30.76 6.87 -13.72
N GLU A 183 -30.83 7.96 -14.49
CA GLU A 183 -31.22 7.97 -15.90
C GLU A 183 -30.03 8.12 -16.86
N LEU A 184 -28.79 8.11 -16.33
CA LEU A 184 -27.57 8.17 -17.12
C LEU A 184 -26.60 7.09 -16.65
N ALA A 185 -26.40 6.05 -17.45
CA ALA A 185 -25.43 5.01 -17.14
C ALA A 185 -23.98 5.52 -17.24
N TYR A 186 -23.06 4.96 -16.44
CA TYR A 186 -21.66 5.39 -16.39
C TYR A 186 -20.96 5.33 -17.75
N ASP A 187 -21.14 4.24 -18.50
CA ASP A 187 -20.50 4.02 -19.80
C ASP A 187 -21.20 4.72 -20.98
N PHE A 188 -22.35 5.35 -20.74
CA PHE A 188 -23.14 6.02 -21.78
C PHE A 188 -22.72 7.47 -21.95
N GLU A 189 -22.89 7.98 -23.17
CA GLU A 189 -22.67 9.37 -23.54
C GLU A 189 -24.02 10.12 -23.62
N VAL A 190 -23.96 11.45 -23.73
CA VAL A 190 -25.15 12.30 -23.81
C VAL A 190 -25.04 13.22 -25.03
N ILE A 191 -26.11 13.30 -25.80
CA ILE A 191 -26.29 14.35 -26.81
C ILE A 191 -27.07 15.50 -26.19
N PHE A 192 -26.52 16.71 -26.33
CA PHE A 192 -27.12 17.94 -25.83
C PHE A 192 -27.70 18.75 -26.99
N THR A 193 -29.01 19.00 -26.95
CA THR A 193 -29.72 19.82 -27.95
C THR A 193 -30.34 21.04 -27.26
N PRO A 194 -29.87 22.27 -27.54
CA PRO A 194 -30.49 23.50 -27.02
C PRO A 194 -31.94 23.68 -27.49
N ILE A 195 -32.84 24.07 -26.57
CA ILE A 195 -34.26 24.32 -26.87
C ILE A 195 -34.60 25.82 -26.86
N SER A 196 -34.17 26.56 -25.82
CA SER A 196 -34.57 27.97 -25.61
C SER A 196 -33.42 28.98 -25.67
N SER A 197 -32.17 28.53 -25.58
CA SER A 197 -30.97 29.36 -25.47
C SER A 197 -30.00 29.09 -26.62
N THR A 198 -29.11 30.05 -26.90
CA THR A 198 -28.06 29.81 -27.91
C THR A 198 -27.00 28.86 -27.34
N THR A 199 -26.27 28.18 -28.23
CA THR A 199 -25.15 27.32 -27.83
C THR A 199 -24.09 28.09 -27.04
N GLY A 200 -23.84 29.36 -27.40
CA GLY A 200 -22.85 30.21 -26.71
C GLY A 200 -23.25 30.56 -25.28
N ASP A 201 -24.54 30.80 -25.02
CA ASP A 201 -25.04 31.08 -23.67
C ASP A 201 -24.84 29.85 -22.76
N ILE A 202 -25.14 28.65 -23.28
CA ILE A 202 -24.93 27.39 -22.56
C ILE A 202 -23.45 27.16 -22.25
N GLU A 203 -22.56 27.44 -23.22
CA GLU A 203 -21.12 27.28 -23.03
C GLU A 203 -20.55 28.24 -21.97
N SER A 204 -21.05 29.48 -21.92
CA SER A 204 -20.69 30.44 -20.88
C SER A 204 -21.16 30.00 -19.49
N LEU A 205 -22.38 29.46 -19.40
CA LEU A 205 -22.93 28.93 -18.15
C LEU A 205 -22.10 27.74 -17.63
N ASP A 206 -21.77 26.79 -18.50
CA ASP A 206 -20.92 25.65 -18.16
C ASP A 206 -19.53 26.09 -17.71
N GLY A 207 -18.92 27.07 -18.40
CA GLY A 207 -17.63 27.63 -18.02
C GLY A 207 -17.62 28.26 -16.63
N SER A 208 -18.61 29.10 -16.32
CA SER A 208 -18.74 29.74 -15.00
C SER A 208 -18.95 28.73 -13.88
N LEU A 209 -19.78 27.71 -14.13
CA LEU A 209 -20.03 26.64 -13.18
C LEU A 209 -18.77 25.80 -12.93
N LEU A 210 -18.01 25.46 -13.97
CA LEU A 210 -16.77 24.72 -13.82
C LEU A 210 -15.72 25.50 -13.02
N GLU A 211 -15.56 26.81 -13.27
CA GLU A 211 -14.62 27.62 -12.46
C GLU A 211 -15.05 27.70 -11.00
N THR A 212 -16.35 27.86 -10.73
CA THR A 212 -16.89 27.84 -9.35
C THR A 212 -16.56 26.51 -8.65
N LEU A 213 -16.76 25.38 -9.35
CA LEU A 213 -16.43 24.06 -8.83
C LEU A 213 -14.92 23.88 -8.60
N LYS A 214 -14.07 24.40 -9.50
CA LYS A 214 -12.61 24.35 -9.37
C LYS A 214 -12.15 25.13 -8.15
N ASP A 215 -12.67 26.34 -7.94
CA ASP A 215 -12.33 27.18 -6.80
C ASP A 215 -12.79 26.56 -5.48
N ALA A 216 -14.04 26.07 -5.42
CA ALA A 216 -14.62 25.48 -4.22
C ALA A 216 -13.92 24.17 -3.80
N THR A 217 -13.51 23.34 -4.76
CA THR A 217 -12.88 22.03 -4.46
C THR A 217 -11.36 22.11 -4.28
N ARG A 218 -10.73 23.22 -4.67
CA ARG A 218 -9.28 23.40 -4.70
C ARG A 218 -8.58 23.02 -3.40
N ALA A 219 -9.07 23.53 -2.27
CA ALA A 219 -8.43 23.37 -0.96
C ALA A 219 -8.46 21.92 -0.46
N GLU A 220 -9.44 21.11 -0.90
CA GLU A 220 -9.54 19.70 -0.52
C GLU A 220 -8.62 18.79 -1.36
N LEU A 221 -8.03 19.32 -2.44
CA LEU A 221 -7.06 18.62 -3.29
C LEU A 221 -5.59 18.89 -2.90
N ASP A 222 -5.37 19.55 -1.76
CA ASP A 222 -4.05 19.78 -1.18
C ASP A 222 -3.69 18.71 -0.13
N CYS A 223 -2.44 18.25 -0.18
CA CYS A 223 -1.89 17.37 0.82
C CYS A 223 -1.66 18.09 2.14
N GLN A 224 -2.20 17.53 3.23
CA GLN A 224 -2.11 18.10 4.58
C GLN A 224 -0.71 18.01 5.23
N VAL A 225 0.29 17.49 4.50
CA VAL A 225 1.67 17.40 4.96
C VAL A 225 2.53 18.48 4.29
N CYS A 226 2.47 18.58 2.97
CA CYS A 226 3.23 19.60 2.22
C CYS A 226 2.43 20.86 1.87
N TYR A 227 1.14 20.91 2.20
CA TYR A 227 0.22 22.02 1.91
C TYR A 227 0.27 22.48 0.45
N SER A 228 0.30 21.50 -0.45
CA SER A 228 0.32 21.70 -1.90
C SER A 228 -0.47 20.58 -2.54
N LEU A 229 -0.81 20.74 -3.83
CA LEU A 229 -1.52 19.71 -4.58
C LEU A 229 -0.95 18.33 -4.37
N PHE A 230 -1.84 17.35 -4.24
CA PHE A 230 -1.44 15.97 -4.24
C PHE A 230 -0.59 15.65 -5.48
N LEU A 231 0.62 15.17 -5.24
CA LEU A 231 1.48 14.57 -6.26
C LEU A 231 1.58 13.08 -5.94
N ASP A 232 1.11 12.25 -6.86
CA ASP A 232 0.99 10.80 -6.67
C ASP A 232 0.19 10.46 -5.39
N PRO A 233 -1.13 10.74 -5.38
CA PRO A 233 -1.97 10.59 -4.19
C PRO A 233 -2.10 9.12 -3.78
N LEU A 234 -1.77 8.82 -2.52
CA LEU A 234 -1.96 7.52 -1.90
C LEU A 234 -3.00 7.62 -0.79
N THR A 235 -4.08 6.84 -0.90
CA THR A 235 -5.12 6.73 0.13
C THR A 235 -4.78 5.57 1.06
N THR A 236 -4.66 5.87 2.35
CA THR A 236 -4.33 4.88 3.39
C THR A 236 -5.55 4.08 3.82
N ALA A 237 -5.35 2.92 4.48
CA ALA A 237 -6.45 2.07 4.99
C ALA A 237 -7.39 2.81 5.98
N CYS A 238 -6.96 3.94 6.55
CA CYS A 238 -7.80 4.78 7.39
C CYS A 238 -8.73 5.74 6.61
N GLY A 239 -8.56 5.85 5.29
CA GLY A 239 -9.35 6.70 4.38
C GLY A 239 -8.73 8.06 4.07
N HIS A 240 -7.57 8.41 4.64
CA HIS A 240 -6.90 9.68 4.37
C HIS A 240 -5.89 9.57 3.22
N THR A 241 -5.83 10.61 2.39
CA THR A 241 -4.96 10.69 1.22
C THR A 241 -3.78 11.64 1.45
N PHE A 242 -2.60 11.26 0.96
CA PHE A 242 -1.36 12.04 1.04
C PHE A 242 -0.58 11.96 -0.28
N CYS A 243 0.34 12.90 -0.54
CA CYS A 243 1.37 12.65 -1.55
C CYS A 243 2.20 11.43 -1.14
N ARG A 244 2.53 10.54 -2.07
CA ARG A 244 3.35 9.35 -1.79
C ARG A 244 4.62 9.69 -1.01
N ASN A 245 5.43 10.62 -1.52
CA ASN A 245 6.67 11.02 -0.85
C ASN A 245 6.44 11.63 0.54
N CYS A 246 5.31 12.28 0.78
CA CYS A 246 5.01 12.88 2.08
C CYS A 246 4.69 11.83 3.14
N ILE A 247 3.84 10.85 2.81
CA ILE A 247 3.52 9.80 3.78
C ILE A 247 4.72 8.90 4.06
N HIS A 248 5.57 8.61 3.06
CA HIS A 248 6.79 7.83 3.28
C HIS A 248 7.79 8.50 4.20
N ARG A 249 7.97 9.81 4.05
CA ARG A 249 8.83 10.57 4.97
C ARG A 249 8.33 10.46 6.41
N ILE A 250 7.03 10.36 6.65
CA ILE A 250 6.45 10.23 7.99
C ILE A 250 6.60 8.80 8.51
N LEU A 251 6.35 7.80 7.65
CA LEU A 251 6.51 6.39 7.98
C LEU A 251 7.95 6.00 8.36
N ASP A 252 8.96 6.82 8.00
CA ASP A 252 10.34 6.66 8.49
C ASP A 252 10.49 6.75 10.01
N HIS A 253 9.54 7.38 10.72
CA HIS A 253 9.67 7.67 12.15
C HIS A 253 8.36 7.57 12.94
N SER A 254 7.21 7.37 12.28
CA SER A 254 5.93 7.12 12.93
C SER A 254 5.05 6.26 12.04
N ASP A 255 4.40 5.27 12.63
CA ASP A 255 3.37 4.43 12.01
C ASP A 255 1.95 5.03 12.11
N LEU A 256 1.82 6.29 12.54
CA LEU A 256 0.51 6.91 12.77
C LEU A 256 0.10 7.82 11.62
N CYS A 257 -1.20 7.80 11.30
CA CYS A 257 -1.79 8.75 10.35
C CYS A 257 -1.62 10.20 10.87
N PRO A 258 -1.05 11.14 10.08
CA PRO A 258 -0.87 12.54 10.49
C PRO A 258 -2.17 13.26 10.85
N ILE A 259 -3.29 12.82 10.25
CA ILE A 259 -4.59 13.47 10.41
C ILE A 259 -5.38 12.84 11.56
N CYS A 260 -5.59 11.52 11.53
CA CYS A 260 -6.46 10.84 12.50
C CYS A 260 -5.75 10.03 13.58
N ARG A 261 -4.42 9.95 13.55
CA ARG A 261 -3.57 9.24 14.53
C ARG A 261 -3.86 7.74 14.68
N ARG A 262 -4.68 7.16 13.80
CA ARG A 262 -4.82 5.69 13.70
C ARG A 262 -3.52 5.12 13.17
N THR A 263 -3.09 3.99 13.75
CA THR A 263 -1.98 3.19 13.25
C THR A 263 -2.27 2.80 11.81
N LEU A 264 -1.36 3.18 10.92
CA LEU A 264 -1.34 2.72 9.55
C LEU A 264 -0.75 1.32 9.60
N THR A 265 -1.55 0.32 9.30
CA THR A 265 -1.07 -1.05 9.04
C THR A 265 -0.39 -1.08 7.67
N ILE A 266 0.67 -0.30 7.56
CA ILE A 266 1.68 -0.31 6.53
C ILE A 266 2.94 -0.39 7.38
N PRO A 267 3.54 -1.57 7.59
CA PRO A 267 4.82 -1.64 8.27
C PRO A 267 5.76 -0.60 7.64
N PRO A 268 6.62 0.07 8.42
CA PRO A 268 7.57 1.07 7.90
C PRO A 268 8.51 0.50 6.83
N THR A 269 8.49 -0.81 6.65
CA THR A 269 9.16 -1.56 5.61
C THR A 269 8.28 -1.85 4.40
N ILE A 270 6.95 -1.84 4.40
CA ILE A 270 6.13 -2.29 3.25
C ILE A 270 6.03 -1.25 2.12
N SER A 271 6.34 -1.70 0.89
CA SER A 271 6.72 -0.91 -0.28
C SER A 271 5.83 0.29 -0.62
N ALA A 272 6.48 1.43 -0.51
CA ALA A 272 6.08 2.73 -0.99
C ALA A 272 5.79 2.82 -2.49
N LYS A 273 6.53 2.07 -3.30
CA LYS A 273 6.62 2.27 -4.75
C LYS A 273 5.62 1.42 -5.54
N GLN A 274 5.03 0.40 -4.90
CA GLN A 274 4.14 -0.56 -5.57
C GLN A 274 2.65 -0.26 -5.38
N ALA A 275 2.26 0.40 -4.28
CA ALA A 275 0.84 0.70 -4.05
C ALA A 275 0.31 1.68 -5.12
N PRO A 276 -0.79 1.37 -5.83
CA PRO A 276 -1.29 2.24 -6.88
C PRO A 276 -1.84 3.56 -6.33
N SER A 277 -1.69 4.63 -7.11
CA SER A 277 -2.24 5.94 -6.77
C SER A 277 -3.77 5.93 -6.80
N ASN A 278 -4.41 6.82 -6.04
CA ASN A 278 -5.85 7.07 -6.15
C ASN A 278 -6.19 7.63 -7.53
N GLN A 279 -6.72 6.77 -8.39
CA GLN A 279 -6.96 7.08 -9.80
C GLN A 279 -8.00 8.18 -10.00
N LEU A 280 -8.96 8.30 -9.08
CA LEU A 280 -9.99 9.33 -9.21
C LEU A 280 -9.44 10.72 -8.86
N ILE A 281 -8.64 10.81 -7.79
CA ILE A 281 -7.94 12.06 -7.44
C ILE A 281 -6.94 12.45 -8.53
N VAL A 282 -6.20 11.50 -9.11
CA VAL A 282 -5.31 11.77 -10.26
C VAL A 282 -6.10 12.38 -11.42
N LYS A 283 -7.25 11.79 -11.79
CA LYS A 283 -8.09 12.30 -12.88
C LYS A 283 -8.69 13.67 -12.58
N LEU A 284 -9.12 13.92 -11.34
CA LEU A 284 -9.58 15.24 -10.88
C LEU A 284 -8.47 16.28 -11.04
N LEU A 285 -7.26 15.99 -10.58
CA LEU A 285 -6.13 16.92 -10.66
C LEU A 285 -5.69 17.19 -12.10
N SER A 286 -5.58 16.16 -12.94
CA SER A 286 -5.17 16.32 -14.34
C SER A 286 -6.23 17.04 -15.16
N GLY A 287 -7.51 16.81 -14.87
CA GLY A 287 -8.61 17.45 -15.59
C GLY A 287 -8.88 18.89 -15.16
N LEU A 288 -8.82 19.16 -13.86
CA LEU A 288 -9.21 20.45 -13.27
C LEU A 288 -8.03 21.41 -13.03
N CYS A 289 -6.82 20.90 -12.79
CA CYS A 289 -5.65 21.73 -12.44
C CYS A 289 -4.35 21.29 -13.17
N PRO A 290 -4.36 21.10 -14.50
CA PRO A 290 -3.23 20.52 -15.24
C PRO A 290 -1.94 21.34 -15.12
N GLU A 291 -2.02 22.66 -15.25
CA GLU A 291 -0.85 23.55 -15.19
C GLU A 291 -0.22 23.57 -13.80
N ALA A 292 -1.06 23.70 -12.76
CA ALA A 292 -0.60 23.69 -11.37
C ALA A 292 0.01 22.33 -10.97
N LEU A 293 -0.56 21.22 -11.46
CA LEU A 293 -0.01 19.88 -11.26
C LEU A 293 1.33 19.70 -11.97
N ALA A 294 1.45 20.17 -13.22
CA ALA A 294 2.70 20.12 -13.97
C ALA A 294 3.81 20.95 -13.29
N ALA A 295 3.49 22.17 -12.85
CA ALA A 295 4.42 23.02 -12.09
C ALA A 295 4.86 22.33 -10.78
N ARG A 296 3.92 21.70 -10.06
CA ARG A 296 4.21 20.95 -8.83
C ARG A 296 5.13 19.76 -9.08
N ALA A 297 4.89 19.01 -10.16
CA ALA A 297 5.70 17.86 -10.55
C ALA A 297 7.12 18.29 -10.93
N GLU A 298 7.27 19.41 -11.64
CA GLU A 298 8.59 19.95 -11.99
C GLU A 298 9.35 20.43 -10.75
N ALA A 299 8.68 21.16 -9.85
CA ALA A 299 9.28 21.57 -8.58
C ALA A 299 9.75 20.36 -7.75
N ALA A 300 8.97 19.27 -7.71
CA ALA A 300 9.36 18.04 -7.03
C ALA A 300 10.62 17.39 -7.65
N LYS A 301 10.72 17.34 -8.99
CA LYS A 301 11.91 16.82 -9.68
C LYS A 301 13.14 17.67 -9.40
N ILE A 302 12.98 18.99 -9.37
CA ILE A 302 14.07 19.92 -9.06
C ILE A 302 14.55 19.69 -7.62
N GLU A 303 13.63 19.58 -6.65
CA GLU A 303 13.96 19.23 -5.25
C GLU A 303 14.70 17.89 -5.13
N GLU A 304 14.26 16.86 -5.87
CA GLU A 304 14.94 15.56 -5.91
C GLU A 304 16.33 15.64 -6.56
N SER A 305 16.53 16.51 -7.55
CA SER A 305 17.83 16.70 -8.22
C SER A 305 18.82 17.60 -7.47
N ASN A 306 18.32 18.56 -6.66
CA ASN A 306 19.13 19.47 -5.87
C ASN A 306 19.53 18.87 -4.51
N GLY A 307 18.94 17.72 -4.15
CA GLY A 307 19.31 16.91 -2.98
C GLY A 307 20.56 16.06 -3.24
N VAL A 308 21.73 16.70 -3.18
CA VAL A 308 23.08 16.08 -3.02
C VAL A 308 23.60 15.30 -4.26
N GLY A 309 24.91 15.37 -4.52
CA GLY A 309 25.55 14.80 -5.72
C GLY A 309 25.34 13.29 -5.90
N GLU A 310 25.76 12.73 -7.04
CA GLU A 310 25.48 11.33 -7.44
C GLU A 310 25.79 10.27 -6.36
N LEU A 311 26.72 10.56 -5.43
CA LEU A 311 27.09 9.73 -4.28
C LEU A 311 26.90 10.50 -2.96
N ASP A 312 25.66 10.59 -2.48
CA ASP A 312 25.26 11.45 -1.37
C ASP A 312 25.32 10.80 0.01
N THR A 313 25.32 9.46 0.06
CA THR A 313 25.17 8.73 1.30
C THR A 313 26.53 8.38 1.88
N PRO A 314 26.91 8.89 3.07
CA PRO A 314 28.12 8.47 3.76
C PRO A 314 27.97 7.01 4.24
N LEU A 315 28.96 6.17 3.94
CA LEU A 315 28.96 4.74 4.24
C LEU A 315 30.08 4.39 5.24
N PHE A 316 29.67 3.80 6.36
CA PHE A 316 30.53 3.29 7.42
C PHE A 316 30.65 1.77 7.28
N VAL A 317 31.80 1.30 6.79
CA VAL A 317 32.11 -0.13 6.63
C VAL A 317 32.65 -0.65 7.96
N CYS A 318 31.85 -1.41 8.70
CA CYS A 318 32.27 -1.90 10.02
C CYS A 318 31.61 -3.24 10.40
N THR A 319 30.37 -3.19 10.90
CA THR A 319 29.66 -4.33 11.50
C THR A 319 28.24 -4.40 10.97
N LEU A 320 27.57 -5.53 11.22
CA LEU A 320 26.17 -5.71 10.88
C LEU A 320 25.29 -4.89 11.83
N SER A 321 24.24 -4.28 11.28
CA SER A 321 23.20 -3.59 12.05
C SER A 321 21.84 -3.94 11.45
N PHE A 322 20.76 -3.71 12.21
CA PHE A 322 19.40 -4.06 11.81
C PHE A 322 18.44 -2.89 12.01
N PRO A 323 17.35 -2.84 11.21
CA PRO A 323 16.26 -1.89 11.43
C PRO A 323 15.74 -1.94 12.86
N THR A 324 15.36 -0.80 13.41
CA THR A 324 14.85 -0.58 14.77
C THR A 324 15.81 -0.93 15.92
N MET A 325 16.95 -1.54 15.62
CA MET A 325 17.90 -2.00 16.63
C MET A 325 18.95 -0.90 16.92
N PRO A 326 19.28 -0.66 18.21
CA PRO A 326 20.33 0.26 18.57
C PRO A 326 21.71 -0.28 18.21
N THR A 327 22.62 0.62 17.85
CA THR A 327 24.04 0.31 17.61
C THR A 327 24.91 1.35 18.32
N PHE A 328 25.86 0.87 19.12
CA PHE A 328 26.78 1.72 19.89
C PHE A 328 28.16 1.69 19.25
N LEU A 329 28.69 2.84 18.87
CA LEU A 329 29.94 2.94 18.11
C LEU A 329 30.93 3.87 18.78
N HIS A 330 32.18 3.43 18.84
CA HIS A 330 33.32 4.26 19.21
C HIS A 330 34.05 4.72 17.96
N ILE A 331 33.92 6.01 17.65
CA ILE A 331 34.49 6.64 16.46
C ILE A 331 35.82 7.28 16.83
N PHE A 332 36.91 6.65 16.40
CA PHE A 332 38.26 7.14 16.67
C PHE A 332 39.07 7.44 15.40
N GLU A 333 38.77 6.80 14.27
CA GLU A 333 39.48 7.05 13.01
C GLU A 333 39.19 8.46 12.46
N PRO A 334 40.22 9.23 12.04
CA PRO A 334 40.06 10.60 11.55
C PRO A 334 39.03 10.77 10.42
N ARG A 335 39.02 9.85 9.44
CA ARG A 335 38.06 9.88 8.32
C ARG A 335 36.60 9.77 8.78
N TYR A 336 36.34 8.94 9.79
CA TYR A 336 34.99 8.71 10.29
C TYR A 336 34.58 9.79 11.30
N ARG A 337 35.53 10.38 12.03
CA ARG A 337 35.27 11.59 12.82
C ARG A 337 34.76 12.73 11.93
N LEU A 338 35.37 12.93 10.76
CA LEU A 338 34.90 13.92 9.77
C LEU A 338 33.51 13.55 9.22
N MET A 339 33.32 12.29 8.84
CA MET A 339 32.03 11.79 8.33
C MET A 339 30.88 12.03 9.32
N ILE A 340 31.06 11.66 10.59
CA ILE A 340 30.04 11.83 11.63
C ILE A 340 29.78 13.31 11.91
N ARG A 341 30.83 14.13 11.96
CA ARG A 341 30.67 15.58 12.09
C ARG A 341 29.80 16.16 10.97
N ARG A 342 30.06 15.79 9.71
CA ARG A 342 29.24 16.21 8.56
C ARG A 342 27.79 15.72 8.65
N ALA A 343 27.58 14.48 9.10
CA ALA A 343 26.23 13.94 9.29
C ALA A 343 25.44 14.70 10.38
N ILE A 344 26.11 15.21 11.41
CA ILE A 344 25.48 16.08 12.41
C ILE A 344 25.22 17.48 11.85
N GLU A 345 26.20 18.08 11.17
CA GLU A 345 26.11 19.44 10.60
C GLU A 345 25.09 19.55 9.46
N SER A 346 24.84 18.47 8.70
CA SER A 346 23.81 18.43 7.66
C SER A 346 22.37 18.46 8.21
N GLY A 347 22.19 18.26 9.51
CA GLY A 347 20.89 18.25 10.19
C GLY A 347 20.13 16.93 10.10
N ASN A 348 20.43 16.04 9.14
CA ASN A 348 19.71 14.77 9.01
C ASN A 348 20.18 13.69 9.99
N ARG A 349 21.41 13.82 10.53
CA ARG A 349 22.03 12.90 11.50
C ARG A 349 22.03 11.43 11.04
N LYS A 350 22.15 11.20 9.73
CA LYS A 350 22.05 9.86 9.12
C LYS A 350 23.33 9.45 8.40
N PHE A 351 23.67 8.17 8.47
CA PHE A 351 24.71 7.54 7.65
C PHE A 351 24.40 6.06 7.44
N GLY A 352 24.89 5.47 6.34
CA GLY A 352 24.71 4.06 6.06
C GLY A 352 25.75 3.19 6.76
N MET A 353 25.33 2.16 7.48
CA MET A 353 26.18 1.10 8.02
C MET A 353 26.17 -0.10 7.07
N ILE A 354 27.36 -0.61 6.73
CA ILE A 354 27.54 -1.78 5.88
C ILE A 354 28.56 -2.75 6.45
N LEU A 355 28.29 -4.04 6.27
CA LEU A 355 29.14 -5.11 6.75
C LEU A 355 30.42 -5.19 5.90
N HIS A 356 31.58 -5.35 6.57
CA HIS A 356 32.85 -5.57 5.89
C HIS A 356 32.85 -6.93 5.17
N ASN A 357 33.31 -6.95 3.92
CA ASN A 357 33.47 -8.16 3.11
C ASN A 357 34.97 -8.47 2.97
N PRO A 358 35.56 -9.25 3.89
CA PRO A 358 37.00 -9.52 3.89
C PRO A 358 37.42 -10.45 2.76
N THR A 359 36.53 -11.35 2.32
CA THR A 359 36.78 -12.32 1.24
C THR A 359 36.66 -11.71 -0.15
N ARG A 360 36.11 -10.49 -0.25
CA ARG A 360 35.80 -9.78 -1.51
C ARG A 360 34.93 -10.61 -2.44
N GLU A 361 33.99 -11.35 -1.87
CA GLU A 361 32.94 -12.04 -2.62
C GLU A 361 32.21 -11.05 -3.53
N VAL A 362 31.93 -11.46 -4.77
CA VAL A 362 31.32 -10.61 -5.80
C VAL A 362 29.93 -10.14 -5.36
N GLN A 363 29.71 -8.82 -5.38
CA GLN A 363 28.47 -8.16 -4.96
C GLN A 363 27.64 -7.69 -6.17
N GLY A 364 27.25 -8.63 -7.04
CA GLY A 364 26.52 -8.32 -8.26
C GLY A 364 27.28 -7.33 -9.16
N GLU A 365 26.59 -6.27 -9.60
CA GLU A 365 27.17 -5.22 -10.47
C GLU A 365 28.29 -4.41 -9.82
N LEU A 366 28.42 -4.44 -8.48
CA LEU A 366 29.51 -3.76 -7.77
C LEU A 366 30.85 -4.49 -7.89
N GLY A 367 30.86 -5.75 -8.36
CA GLY A 367 32.07 -6.55 -8.48
C GLY A 367 32.67 -6.98 -7.14
N ALA A 368 33.99 -7.22 -7.12
CA ALA A 368 34.73 -7.68 -5.94
C ALA A 368 35.15 -6.50 -5.03
N VAL A 369 34.22 -6.06 -4.19
CA VAL A 369 34.38 -4.92 -3.27
C VAL A 369 34.61 -5.39 -1.82
N GLY A 370 35.24 -4.54 -1.00
CA GLY A 370 35.55 -4.83 0.41
C GLY A 370 34.39 -4.66 1.39
N PHE A 371 33.16 -4.60 0.90
CA PHE A 371 31.94 -4.49 1.70
C PHE A 371 30.80 -5.29 1.05
N TYR A 372 29.78 -5.62 1.82
CA TYR A 372 28.56 -6.23 1.34
C TYR A 372 27.58 -5.17 0.78
N SER A 373 26.79 -5.55 -0.23
CA SER A 373 25.94 -4.62 -1.00
C SER A 373 24.71 -4.07 -0.27
N TYR A 374 24.22 -4.76 0.76
CA TYR A 374 23.09 -4.32 1.58
C TYR A 374 23.57 -3.71 2.89
N GLY A 375 22.83 -2.72 3.38
CA GLY A 375 23.13 -2.00 4.62
C GLY A 375 21.90 -1.48 5.31
N VAL A 376 22.12 -0.82 6.45
CA VAL A 376 21.07 -0.15 7.23
C VAL A 376 21.44 1.30 7.42
N MET A 377 20.50 2.19 7.12
CA MET A 377 20.59 3.61 7.42
C MET A 377 20.46 3.79 8.92
N LEU A 378 21.49 4.33 9.57
CA LEU A 378 21.50 4.60 11.00
C LEU A 378 21.21 6.07 11.25
N HIS A 379 20.39 6.37 12.26
CA HIS A 379 20.17 7.72 12.77
C HIS A 379 20.90 7.90 14.09
N ILE A 380 21.68 8.97 14.23
CA ILE A 380 22.42 9.29 15.45
C ILE A 380 21.47 9.91 16.47
N VAL A 381 21.15 9.14 17.51
CA VAL A 381 20.27 9.53 18.60
C VAL A 381 21.06 10.37 19.62
N ASN A 382 22.25 9.89 20.00
CA ASN A 382 23.09 10.55 20.99
C ASN A 382 24.56 10.51 20.56
N MET A 383 25.32 11.54 20.96
CA MET A 383 26.74 11.67 20.68
C MET A 383 27.46 12.29 21.87
N HIS A 384 28.48 11.59 22.36
CA HIS A 384 29.40 12.07 23.38
C HIS A 384 30.79 12.28 22.79
N LEU A 385 31.20 13.55 22.63
CA LEU A 385 32.52 13.92 22.12
C LEU A 385 33.54 13.97 23.26
N MET A 386 34.67 13.30 23.08
CA MET A 386 35.81 13.31 24.00
C MET A 386 36.79 14.46 23.67
N PRO A 387 37.63 14.91 24.62
CA PRO A 387 38.57 16.02 24.41
C PRO A 387 39.60 15.82 23.28
N ASP A 388 39.95 14.57 22.96
CA ASP A 388 40.82 14.22 21.83
C ASP A 388 40.08 14.16 20.47
N GLY A 389 38.78 14.46 20.51
CA GLY A 389 37.83 14.47 19.42
C GLY A 389 37.40 13.10 18.91
N ARG A 390 37.68 12.02 19.64
CA ARG A 390 36.96 10.75 19.48
C ARG A 390 35.51 10.94 19.95
N SER A 391 34.59 10.09 19.51
CA SER A 391 33.20 10.14 19.98
C SER A 391 32.62 8.77 20.24
N LEU A 392 31.80 8.66 21.29
CA LEU A 392 30.86 7.56 21.46
C LEU A 392 29.52 8.01 20.86
N ILE A 393 28.98 7.24 19.94
CA ILE A 393 27.66 7.52 19.34
C ILE A 393 26.72 6.36 19.59
N GLU A 394 25.47 6.71 19.89
CA GLU A 394 24.34 5.81 19.94
C GLU A 394 23.47 6.08 18.73
N THR A 395 23.18 5.03 17.97
CA THR A 395 22.37 5.11 16.78
C THR A 395 21.24 4.10 16.80
N ILE A 396 20.21 4.32 16.00
CA ILE A 396 19.14 3.35 15.77
C ILE A 396 19.01 3.08 14.27
N GLY A 397 18.80 1.82 13.89
CA GLY A 397 18.52 1.45 12.50
C GLY A 397 17.16 1.99 12.04
N VAL A 398 17.14 2.67 10.90
CA VAL A 398 15.93 3.31 10.35
C VAL A 398 15.37 2.51 9.19
N SER A 399 16.20 2.24 8.18
CA SER A 399 15.75 1.60 6.94
C SER A 399 16.87 0.79 6.30
N ARG A 400 16.51 -0.24 5.53
CA ARG A 400 17.49 -0.99 4.75
C ARG A 400 17.74 -0.29 3.43
N PHE A 401 18.91 -0.53 2.85
CA PHE A 401 19.23 -0.07 1.51
C PHE A 401 20.17 -1.05 0.80
N ARG A 402 20.20 -0.94 -0.53
CA ARG A 402 21.18 -1.57 -1.41
C ARG A 402 22.04 -0.50 -2.07
N ILE A 403 23.34 -0.72 -2.15
CA ILE A 403 24.26 0.18 -2.86
C ILE A 403 24.11 -0.02 -4.37
N LEU A 404 23.88 1.07 -5.10
CA LEU A 404 23.84 1.09 -6.56
C LEU A 404 25.19 1.48 -7.16
N LYS A 405 25.83 2.50 -6.58
CA LYS A 405 27.15 3.00 -6.97
C LYS A 405 27.92 3.41 -5.72
N HIS A 406 29.24 3.37 -5.77
CA HIS A 406 30.09 3.77 -4.66
C HIS A 406 31.31 4.57 -5.13
N GLY A 407 31.91 5.29 -4.20
CA GLY A 407 33.13 6.06 -4.38
C GLY A 407 33.76 6.39 -3.04
N VAL A 408 34.86 7.15 -3.06
CA VAL A 408 35.57 7.55 -1.84
C VAL A 408 35.58 9.07 -1.77
N LEU A 409 35.20 9.60 -0.61
CA LEU A 409 35.24 11.02 -0.29
C LEU A 409 36.02 11.19 1.01
N ASP A 410 37.11 11.96 0.97
CA ASP A 410 37.95 12.26 2.15
C ASP A 410 38.34 11.01 2.98
N GLY A 411 38.57 9.90 2.29
CA GLY A 411 39.04 8.64 2.87
C GLY A 411 37.94 7.70 3.42
N TYR A 412 36.67 8.11 3.44
CA TYR A 412 35.53 7.25 3.76
C TYR A 412 34.70 6.93 2.50
N MET A 413 33.90 5.87 2.59
CA MET A 413 33.08 5.41 1.46
C MET A 413 31.82 6.28 1.34
N VAL A 414 31.44 6.62 0.12
CA VAL A 414 30.16 7.26 -0.20
C VAL A 414 29.44 6.45 -1.27
N GLY A 415 28.12 6.48 -1.30
CA GLY A 415 27.35 5.70 -2.25
C GLY A 415 26.07 6.35 -2.70
N LYS A 416 25.63 5.96 -3.90
CA LYS A 416 24.25 6.05 -4.32
C LYS A 416 23.54 4.83 -3.80
N VAL A 417 22.51 5.02 -2.99
CA VAL A 417 21.77 3.91 -2.38
C VAL A 417 20.32 3.89 -2.83
N GLU A 418 19.73 2.71 -2.85
CA GLU A 418 18.31 2.51 -3.04
C GLU A 418 17.73 1.90 -1.76
N ARG A 419 16.66 2.51 -1.24
CA ARG A 419 15.94 1.96 -0.09
C ARG A 419 15.35 0.59 -0.44
N VAL A 420 15.48 -0.36 0.49
CA VAL A 420 14.92 -1.71 0.38
C VAL A 420 13.75 -1.85 1.36
N ASP A 421 12.58 -2.03 0.78
CA ASP A 421 11.30 -2.17 1.45
C ASP A 421 10.81 -3.63 1.31
N ASP A 422 10.08 -4.11 2.31
CA ASP A 422 9.26 -5.32 2.27
C ASP A 422 8.19 -5.25 1.17
N ILE A 423 7.77 -6.43 0.73
CA ILE A 423 6.66 -6.58 -0.23
C ILE A 423 5.34 -6.07 0.36
N SER A 424 4.34 -5.82 -0.49
CA SER A 424 3.03 -5.40 -0.02
C SER A 424 2.36 -6.44 0.89
N ILE A 425 1.48 -5.99 1.79
CA ILE A 425 0.70 -6.91 2.64
C ILE A 425 -0.07 -7.91 1.77
N ALA A 426 -0.64 -7.46 0.64
CA ALA A 426 -1.37 -8.33 -0.26
C ALA A 426 -0.48 -9.42 -0.90
N GLU A 427 0.78 -9.09 -1.23
CA GLU A 427 1.76 -10.07 -1.71
C GLU A 427 2.19 -11.02 -0.58
N GLU A 428 2.38 -10.53 0.64
CA GLU A 428 2.69 -11.37 1.81
C GLU A 428 1.55 -12.36 2.11
N GLU A 429 0.31 -11.88 2.12
CA GLU A 429 -0.89 -12.71 2.27
C GLU A 429 -0.97 -13.77 1.14
N ALA A 430 -0.66 -13.39 -0.10
CA ALA A 430 -0.67 -14.32 -1.23
C ALA A 430 0.43 -15.39 -1.14
N LEU A 431 1.64 -15.01 -0.67
CA LEU A 431 2.73 -15.95 -0.41
C LEU A 431 2.34 -16.94 0.68
N GLU A 432 1.84 -16.46 1.81
CA GLU A 432 1.40 -17.32 2.93
C GLU A 432 0.31 -18.30 2.49
N VAL A 433 -0.70 -17.83 1.75
CA VAL A 433 -1.76 -18.69 1.20
C VAL A 433 -1.17 -19.76 0.30
N SER A 434 -0.21 -19.41 -0.57
CA SER A 434 0.40 -20.39 -1.48
C SER A 434 1.17 -21.49 -0.74
N GLU A 435 1.99 -21.11 0.25
CA GLU A 435 2.86 -22.06 0.95
C GLU A 435 2.11 -22.94 1.95
N THR A 436 1.09 -22.40 2.63
CA THR A 436 0.29 -23.16 3.60
C THR A 436 -0.76 -24.06 2.93
N SER A 437 -1.20 -23.73 1.71
CA SER A 437 -2.16 -24.55 0.96
C SER A 437 -1.51 -25.79 0.33
N ASP A 438 -0.24 -25.71 -0.06
CA ASP A 438 0.52 -26.86 -0.59
C ASP A 438 0.73 -27.97 0.46
N ALA A 439 0.64 -27.64 1.76
CA ALA A 439 0.65 -28.63 2.85
C ALA A 439 -0.57 -29.58 2.84
N PHE A 440 -1.68 -29.18 2.22
CA PHE A 440 -2.91 -29.97 2.15
C PHE A 440 -2.98 -30.89 0.92
N SER A 441 -2.24 -30.60 -0.16
CA SER A 441 -2.29 -31.39 -1.40
C SER A 441 -1.55 -32.74 -1.26
N ASP A 442 -0.48 -32.79 -0.48
CA ASP A 442 0.26 -34.04 -0.18
C ASP A 442 -0.51 -35.01 0.74
N ARG A 443 -1.61 -34.57 1.38
CA ARG A 443 -2.44 -35.45 2.23
C ARG A 443 -3.58 -36.13 1.49
N HIS A 444 -3.80 -35.85 0.20
CA HIS A 444 -5.02 -36.28 -0.49
C HIS A 444 -4.82 -36.83 -1.91
N PHE A 445 -3.89 -37.76 -2.14
CA PHE A 445 -4.06 -38.76 -3.23
C PHE A 445 -3.27 -40.05 -2.94
N SER A 446 -3.90 -40.97 -2.22
CA SER A 446 -3.69 -42.41 -2.40
C SER A 446 -5.03 -43.12 -2.24
N ALA A 447 -5.98 -42.81 -3.14
CA ALA A 447 -7.20 -43.58 -3.32
C ALA A 447 -6.94 -44.87 -4.13
N GLN A 448 -5.86 -45.58 -3.80
CA GLN A 448 -5.56 -46.94 -4.26
C GLN A 448 -4.96 -47.75 -3.12
N ASP A 449 -5.57 -47.70 -1.94
CA ASP A 449 -5.33 -48.74 -0.95
C ASP A 449 -6.03 -50.03 -1.41
N HIS A 450 -5.23 -50.89 -2.03
CA HIS A 450 -5.51 -52.31 -2.09
C HIS A 450 -5.81 -52.82 -0.68
N PHE A 451 -6.98 -53.44 -0.50
CA PHE A 451 -7.32 -54.25 0.66
C PHE A 451 -6.20 -55.27 0.94
N GLY A 452 -5.37 -55.02 1.95
CA GLY A 452 -4.51 -56.07 2.53
C GLY A 452 -3.04 -55.74 2.84
N ALA A 453 -2.57 -54.49 2.84
CA ALA A 453 -1.20 -54.18 3.31
C ALA A 453 -1.18 -53.71 4.78
N PRO A 454 -0.19 -54.13 5.61
CA PRO A 454 -0.05 -53.63 6.98
C PRO A 454 0.30 -52.13 6.99
N PRO A 455 -0.01 -51.40 8.07
CA PRO A 455 0.29 -49.97 8.13
C PRO A 455 1.80 -49.75 8.07
N HIS A 456 2.28 -49.20 6.94
CA HIS A 456 3.62 -48.67 6.87
C HIS A 456 3.68 -47.43 7.76
N HIS A 457 4.44 -47.50 8.85
CA HIS A 457 4.90 -46.33 9.58
C HIS A 457 5.73 -45.47 8.63
N GLY A 458 5.10 -44.49 7.99
CA GLY A 458 5.80 -43.42 7.28
C GLY A 458 6.71 -42.71 8.29
N GLN A 459 7.98 -42.49 7.92
CA GLN A 459 8.87 -41.63 8.69
C GLN A 459 8.19 -40.28 8.90
N PRO A 460 8.27 -39.67 10.10
CA PRO A 460 7.82 -38.29 10.27
C PRO A 460 8.58 -37.40 9.27
N PRO A 461 7.90 -36.41 8.66
CA PRO A 461 8.57 -35.47 7.75
C PRO A 461 9.77 -34.84 8.46
N SER A 462 10.82 -34.50 7.69
CA SER A 462 11.98 -33.83 8.28
C SER A 462 11.52 -32.54 8.98
N PRO A 463 12.17 -32.14 10.09
CA PRO A 463 11.80 -30.91 10.80
C PRO A 463 11.82 -29.67 9.90
N VAL A 464 12.64 -29.68 8.85
CA VAL A 464 12.78 -28.59 7.87
C VAL A 464 11.55 -28.50 6.96
N LEU A 465 11.04 -29.65 6.48
CA LEU A 465 9.83 -29.69 5.63
C LEU A 465 8.57 -29.23 6.37
N GLN A 466 8.54 -29.34 7.71
CA GLN A 466 7.44 -28.79 8.50
C GLN A 466 7.47 -27.26 8.57
N LEU A 467 8.65 -26.64 8.69
CA LEU A 467 8.76 -25.18 8.79
C LEU A 467 8.28 -24.46 7.53
N ASP A 468 8.47 -25.07 6.36
CA ASP A 468 8.11 -24.46 5.08
C ASP A 468 6.58 -24.33 4.87
N THR A 469 5.80 -25.10 5.64
CA THR A 469 4.32 -25.14 5.54
C THR A 469 3.60 -24.42 6.68
N MET A 470 4.34 -23.90 7.65
CA MET A 470 3.78 -23.18 8.80
C MET A 470 3.33 -21.77 8.41
N SER A 471 2.22 -21.31 9.01
CA SER A 471 1.80 -19.93 8.87
C SER A 471 2.78 -18.96 9.56
N THR A 472 2.71 -17.68 9.20
CA THR A 472 3.48 -16.60 9.82
C THR A 472 3.28 -16.58 11.33
N GLN A 473 2.04 -16.74 11.78
CA GLN A 473 1.69 -16.76 13.20
C GLN A 473 2.22 -18.04 13.90
N ASP A 474 2.12 -19.21 13.27
CA ASP A 474 2.67 -20.45 13.83
C ASP A 474 4.21 -20.37 13.97
N LEU A 475 4.89 -19.80 12.97
CA LEU A 475 6.34 -19.56 13.02
C LEU A 475 6.72 -18.58 14.13
N MET A 476 5.93 -17.52 14.29
CA MET A 476 6.12 -16.53 15.35
C MET A 476 5.95 -17.18 16.74
N GLU A 477 4.91 -18.00 16.93
CA GLU A 477 4.67 -18.74 18.16
C GLU A 477 5.78 -19.76 18.46
N PHE A 478 6.25 -20.48 17.44
CA PHE A 478 7.38 -21.40 17.55
C PHE A 478 8.65 -20.68 18.03
N CYS A 479 8.96 -19.52 17.42
CA CYS A 479 10.11 -18.71 17.79
C CYS A 479 9.97 -18.12 19.21
N ALA A 480 8.80 -17.58 19.57
CA ALA A 480 8.54 -17.02 20.89
C ALA A 480 8.62 -18.08 22.00
N ALA A 481 8.13 -19.30 21.73
CA ALA A 481 8.25 -20.43 22.65
C ALA A 481 9.72 -20.79 22.90
N PHE A 482 10.57 -20.75 21.87
CA PHE A 482 12.02 -20.97 22.04
C PHE A 482 12.66 -19.92 22.94
N ILE A 483 12.36 -18.63 22.73
CA ILE A 483 12.89 -17.54 23.58
C ILE A 483 12.48 -17.72 25.04
N THR A 484 11.22 -18.10 25.27
CA THR A 484 10.70 -18.37 26.62
C THR A 484 11.48 -19.49 27.30
N ARG A 485 11.69 -20.63 26.61
CA ARG A 485 12.50 -21.74 27.13
C ARG A 485 13.95 -21.32 27.44
N MET A 486 14.57 -20.54 26.55
CA MET A 486 15.95 -20.09 26.73
C MET A 486 16.10 -19.13 27.91
N ARG A 487 15.08 -18.30 28.16
CA ARG A 487 15.02 -17.42 29.34
C ARG A 487 14.92 -18.23 30.62
N GLU A 488 14.02 -19.21 30.68
CA GLU A 488 13.85 -20.11 31.84
C GLU A 488 15.13 -20.89 32.15
N GLN A 489 15.85 -21.32 31.12
CA GLN A 489 17.14 -22.00 31.24
C GLN A 489 18.33 -21.06 31.49
N SER A 490 18.10 -19.75 31.66
CA SER A 490 19.15 -18.74 31.89
C SER A 490 20.25 -18.78 30.83
N ALA A 491 19.88 -18.82 29.56
CA ALA A 491 20.82 -18.83 28.45
C ALA A 491 21.83 -17.65 28.55
N PRO A 492 23.15 -17.90 28.42
CA PRO A 492 24.16 -16.86 28.65
C PRO A 492 24.04 -15.63 27.73
N TRP A 493 23.52 -15.84 26.51
CA TRP A 493 23.31 -14.80 25.50
C TRP A 493 21.98 -14.04 25.68
N LEU A 494 21.14 -14.42 26.63
CA LEU A 494 19.82 -13.80 26.90
C LEU A 494 19.72 -13.35 28.37
N HIS A 495 20.72 -12.62 28.86
CA HIS A 495 20.73 -12.09 30.22
C HIS A 495 20.30 -10.61 30.27
N SER A 496 20.09 -10.07 31.48
CA SER A 496 19.58 -8.72 31.74
C SER A 496 20.19 -7.58 30.90
N ARG A 497 21.51 -7.56 30.60
CA ARG A 497 22.08 -6.47 29.78
C ARG A 497 21.62 -6.49 28.32
N VAL A 498 21.24 -7.65 27.80
CA VAL A 498 20.71 -7.77 26.43
C VAL A 498 19.34 -7.10 26.35
N TYR A 499 18.48 -7.35 27.34
CA TYR A 499 17.19 -6.66 27.47
C TYR A 499 17.36 -5.16 27.71
N ALA A 500 18.37 -4.77 28.49
CA ALA A 500 18.68 -3.35 28.67
C ALA A 500 19.13 -2.67 27.37
N ALA A 501 19.78 -3.40 26.46
CA ALA A 501 20.25 -2.87 25.18
C ALA A 501 19.18 -2.91 24.09
N TYR A 502 18.43 -4.00 23.95
CA TYR A 502 17.54 -4.25 22.80
C TYR A 502 16.05 -4.29 23.15
N GLY A 503 15.70 -4.17 24.44
CA GLY A 503 14.32 -4.31 24.91
C GLY A 503 13.85 -5.76 25.02
N GLU A 504 12.58 -5.93 25.36
CA GLU A 504 11.90 -7.23 25.42
C GLU A 504 11.67 -7.82 24.02
N CYS A 505 11.43 -9.14 23.97
CA CYS A 505 11.11 -9.84 22.72
C CYS A 505 9.86 -9.22 22.05
N PRO A 506 9.95 -8.74 20.81
CA PRO A 506 8.79 -8.21 20.08
C PRO A 506 7.76 -9.31 19.82
N ASN A 507 6.48 -8.93 19.84
CA ASN A 507 5.36 -9.80 19.42
C ASN A 507 4.96 -9.60 17.95
N ASP A 508 5.59 -8.64 17.27
CA ASP A 508 5.34 -8.35 15.85
C ASP A 508 6.25 -9.23 14.96
N PRO A 509 5.68 -10.08 14.08
CA PRO A 509 6.42 -10.89 13.12
C PRO A 509 7.43 -10.12 12.26
N ALA A 510 7.17 -8.86 11.92
CA ALA A 510 8.07 -8.05 11.11
C ALA A 510 9.29 -7.53 11.89
N LEU A 511 9.14 -7.33 13.20
CA LEU A 511 10.20 -6.79 14.08
C LEU A 511 11.03 -7.90 14.73
N PHE A 512 10.41 -9.04 15.05
CA PHE A 512 11.05 -10.14 15.75
C PHE A 512 12.37 -10.61 15.09
N PRO A 513 12.47 -10.82 13.76
CA PRO A 513 13.71 -11.28 13.14
C PRO A 513 14.91 -10.37 13.38
N TRP A 514 14.70 -9.05 13.41
CA TRP A 514 15.76 -8.07 13.65
C TRP A 514 16.28 -8.13 15.09
N TRP A 515 15.35 -8.21 16.04
CA TRP A 515 15.67 -8.39 17.45
C TRP A 515 16.38 -9.73 17.68
N PHE A 516 15.84 -10.81 17.12
CA PHE A 516 16.38 -12.15 17.30
C PHE A 516 17.79 -12.27 16.73
N ALA A 517 18.04 -11.76 15.52
CA ALA A 517 19.37 -11.73 14.92
C ALA A 517 20.38 -10.88 15.73
N SER A 518 19.92 -9.85 16.45
CA SER A 518 20.76 -9.01 17.29
C SER A 518 21.24 -9.74 18.56
N VAL A 519 20.40 -10.64 19.11
CA VAL A 519 20.71 -11.36 20.37
C VAL A 519 21.28 -12.77 20.16
N LEU A 520 20.97 -13.42 19.03
CA LEU A 520 21.35 -14.80 18.78
C LEU A 520 22.84 -14.94 18.43
N PRO A 521 23.60 -15.88 19.03
CA PRO A 521 25.02 -16.11 18.70
C PRO A 521 25.20 -16.94 17.41
N THR A 522 24.90 -16.33 16.27
CA THR A 522 25.11 -16.88 14.91
C THR A 522 26.11 -16.00 14.13
N SER A 523 26.74 -16.51 13.06
CA SER A 523 27.68 -15.74 12.25
C SER A 523 27.02 -14.52 11.59
N GLU A 524 27.75 -13.41 11.48
CA GLU A 524 27.26 -12.19 10.82
C GLU A 524 26.89 -12.43 9.36
N THR A 525 27.59 -13.32 8.64
CA THR A 525 27.31 -13.66 7.24
C THR A 525 25.95 -14.35 7.06
N GLU A 526 25.53 -15.19 8.01
CA GLU A 526 24.20 -15.80 7.97
C GLU A 526 23.12 -14.77 8.29
N LYS A 527 23.35 -13.94 9.32
CA LYS A 527 22.39 -12.89 9.71
C LYS A 527 22.24 -11.80 8.64
N TYR A 528 23.30 -11.52 7.89
CA TYR A 528 23.31 -10.54 6.79
C TYR A 528 22.24 -10.84 5.73
N LYS A 529 21.93 -12.12 5.49
CA LYS A 529 20.93 -12.55 4.50
C LYS A 529 19.54 -11.94 4.78
N LEU A 530 19.21 -11.68 6.04
CA LEU A 530 17.95 -11.03 6.41
C LEU A 530 17.79 -9.65 5.77
N LEU A 531 18.88 -8.90 5.55
CA LEU A 531 18.80 -7.54 4.99
C LEU A 531 18.24 -7.52 3.56
N ALA A 532 18.47 -8.58 2.79
CA ALA A 532 17.96 -8.71 1.42
C ALA A 532 16.53 -9.28 1.34
N MET A 533 16.02 -9.90 2.41
CA MET A 533 14.70 -10.54 2.44
C MET A 533 13.57 -9.51 2.57
N THR A 534 12.65 -9.51 1.62
CA THR A 534 11.52 -8.56 1.57
C THR A 534 10.22 -9.16 2.10
N SER A 535 10.14 -10.48 2.32
CA SER A 535 9.00 -11.12 2.98
C SER A 535 9.21 -11.27 4.48
N VAL A 536 8.16 -11.02 5.26
CA VAL A 536 8.13 -11.28 6.72
C VAL A 536 8.17 -12.78 7.00
N LEU A 537 7.40 -13.56 6.25
CA LEU A 537 7.33 -15.02 6.34
C LEU A 537 8.70 -15.66 6.10
N GLU A 538 9.40 -15.27 5.03
CA GLU A 538 10.75 -15.78 4.73
C GLU A 538 11.76 -15.47 5.85
N ARG A 539 11.70 -14.26 6.43
CA ARG A 539 12.57 -13.89 7.56
C ARG A 539 12.27 -14.74 8.79
N LEU A 540 11.00 -15.04 9.07
CA LEU A 540 10.63 -15.91 10.19
C LEU A 540 11.06 -17.36 9.95
N LYS A 541 10.91 -17.89 8.73
CA LYS A 541 11.43 -19.21 8.35
C LYS A 541 12.94 -19.31 8.58
N MET A 542 13.71 -18.28 8.24
CA MET A 542 15.14 -18.23 8.52
C MET A 542 15.43 -18.29 10.03
N CYS A 543 14.68 -17.54 10.84
CA CYS A 543 14.82 -17.57 12.31
C CYS A 543 14.49 -18.96 12.88
N ALA A 544 13.39 -19.57 12.44
CA ALA A 544 13.01 -20.92 12.83
C ALA A 544 14.04 -21.96 12.41
N GLY A 545 14.64 -21.81 11.22
CA GLY A 545 15.74 -22.63 10.74
C GLY A 545 16.98 -22.54 11.63
N TRP A 546 17.35 -21.34 12.10
CA TRP A 546 18.43 -21.19 13.08
C TRP A 546 18.12 -21.90 14.41
N ILE A 547 16.87 -21.82 14.89
CA ILE A 547 16.44 -22.51 16.11
C ILE A 547 16.60 -24.03 15.95
N ALA A 548 16.08 -24.60 14.86
CA ALA A 548 16.18 -26.04 14.59
C ALA A 548 17.65 -26.52 14.50
N GLN A 549 18.54 -25.71 13.92
CA GLN A 549 19.97 -26.01 13.87
C GLN A 549 20.64 -25.96 15.25
N LEU A 550 20.23 -25.03 16.13
CA LEU A 550 20.77 -24.94 17.49
C LEU A 550 20.30 -26.09 18.37
N GLU A 551 19.02 -26.46 18.27
CA GLU A 551 18.44 -27.56 19.03
C GLU A 551 19.02 -28.92 18.60
N SER A 552 19.22 -29.13 17.30
CA SER A 552 19.89 -30.35 16.81
C SER A 552 21.33 -30.48 17.30
N ARG A 553 22.13 -29.41 17.29
CA ARG A 553 23.51 -29.42 17.82
C ARG A 553 23.55 -29.75 19.32
N ARG A 554 22.66 -29.16 20.13
CA ARG A 554 22.54 -29.48 21.56
C ARG A 554 22.16 -30.93 21.83
N TRP A 555 21.33 -31.50 20.97
CA TRP A 555 20.96 -32.91 21.09
C TRP A 555 22.16 -33.82 20.84
N TYR A 556 22.98 -33.53 19.81
CA TYR A 556 24.24 -34.23 19.55
C TYR A 556 25.26 -34.10 20.69
N ASP A 557 25.44 -32.89 21.25
CA ASP A 557 26.38 -32.68 22.37
C ASP A 557 25.93 -33.45 23.63
N ASN A 558 24.63 -33.46 23.93
CA ASN A 558 24.09 -34.25 25.04
C ASN A 558 24.22 -35.76 24.78
N PHE A 559 23.98 -36.24 23.56
CA PHE A 559 24.09 -37.67 23.23
C PHE A 559 25.52 -38.20 23.37
N LEU A 560 26.52 -37.39 22.99
CA LEU A 560 27.94 -37.74 23.18
C LEU A 560 28.35 -37.73 24.66
N CYS A 561 27.75 -36.89 25.50
CA CYS A 561 27.98 -36.91 26.95
C CYS A 561 27.37 -38.12 27.68
N TYR A 562 26.35 -38.78 27.12
CA TYR A 562 25.75 -40.02 27.68
C TYR A 562 26.34 -41.31 27.09
N ALA A 563 27.22 -41.22 26.08
CA ALA A 563 27.84 -42.35 25.42
C ALA A 563 29.26 -42.70 25.95
N TYR A 564 29.69 -42.07 27.04
CA TYR A 564 30.97 -42.33 27.74
C TYR A 564 30.78 -42.72 29.19
#